data_AF-A0A084BC31-F1
#
_entry.id   AF-A0A084BC31-F1
#
_cell.length_a   1.000
_cell.length_b   1.000
_cell.length_c   1.000
_cell.angle_alpha   90.00
_cell.angle_beta   90.00
_cell.angle_gamma   90.00
#
_symmetry.space_group_name_H-M   'P 1'
#
loop_
_entity.id
_entity.type
_entity.pdbx_description
1 polymer ?
#
loop_
_entity_poly.entity_id
_entity_poly.type
_entity_poly.pdbx_seq_one_letter_code
_entity_poly.pdbx_strand_id
1 'polypeptide(L)'
;MKLALVSRLASVCAAGLVQAAAGTGRNPPCRFALQWSEGEVLERPDDFIWDLLYWEGNFHQNNVSYNTQNGMTYDGVQLDWETGVHTDLHTFSAASKEALQFMLYTHAITGSREASRFLSPKHPSRAADIAVSILELKLQTYLRFNETHPGFGGFLPWITTSTDEIAPTWDWNNRVPALDNGELVWAVYGAIQALENSNKRSYRKLARDWSVWLDYVKTTAADVFYVGDGVVCAVTTVGNQTYAVSNPEQTYECEGSGTLNDPYEGELFTFWLHLFGGLSDEDKERLWEVKRPQLVSVEYELGGVGPVTVERGYWFSSHEPWKILELPYNDVNIFRRIYHNAERVRTCNSVITEVPGLFASVNNSTDPETDQIIGYISPAGIPSIANQTEQYLDVITPYGAWPTIFYDRAVGLAWWRNMVLGKKMQNPYGSTESTRVDGELVSALVTWDSKVLTVVSILGGVAGVVREKMQADGIYEEFISVVEREYSNEFPDLEGEDVELCLPSVSVPDAGLEDFAECEA
;
A
#
# COMPACT_ATOMS: atom_id res chain seq x y z
N MET A 1 73.63 -32.39 -6.68
CA MET A 1 73.01 -33.69 -7.03
C MET A 1 71.90 -33.94 -6.01
N LYS A 2 70.63 -34.04 -6.46
CA LYS A 2 69.40 -34.35 -5.67
C LYS A 2 68.97 -33.26 -4.66
N LEU A 3 67.70 -32.97 -4.39
CA LEU A 3 66.39 -33.25 -4.98
C LEU A 3 65.40 -32.24 -4.33
N ALA A 4 64.26 -32.01 -4.95
CA ALA A 4 63.20 -31.10 -4.54
C ALA A 4 62.49 -31.46 -3.23
N LEU A 5 61.92 -30.46 -2.55
CA LEU A 5 60.64 -30.58 -1.85
C LEU A 5 59.95 -29.20 -1.78
N VAL A 6 58.95 -28.99 -2.62
CA VAL A 6 58.01 -27.86 -2.53
C VAL A 6 56.82 -28.35 -1.73
N SER A 7 56.65 -27.82 -0.52
CA SER A 7 55.45 -28.04 0.30
C SER A 7 54.39 -27.03 -0.09
N ARG A 8 53.29 -27.49 -0.71
CA ARG A 8 52.06 -26.71 -0.87
C ARG A 8 51.18 -26.94 0.37
N LEU A 9 51.03 -25.91 1.19
CA LEU A 9 49.96 -25.82 2.18
C LEU A 9 48.70 -25.34 1.46
N ALA A 10 47.74 -26.25 1.27
CA ALA A 10 46.39 -25.91 0.87
C ALA A 10 45.64 -25.41 2.11
N SER A 11 45.31 -24.12 2.11
CA SER A 11 44.41 -23.51 3.09
C SER A 11 42.98 -23.93 2.75
N VAL A 12 42.41 -24.83 3.55
CA VAL A 12 40.99 -25.18 3.49
C VAL A 12 40.23 -24.05 4.18
N CYS A 13 39.71 -23.11 3.40
CA CYS A 13 38.66 -22.21 3.88
C CYS A 13 37.39 -23.05 4.08
N ALA A 14 37.10 -23.40 5.32
CA ALA A 14 35.77 -23.86 5.70
C ALA A 14 34.82 -22.66 5.60
N ALA A 15 34.15 -22.54 4.46
CA ALA A 15 32.97 -21.70 4.33
C ALA A 15 31.88 -22.32 5.22
N GLY A 16 31.67 -21.72 6.40
CA GLY A 16 30.51 -22.00 7.22
C GLY A 16 29.27 -21.55 6.45
N LEU A 17 28.58 -22.52 5.85
CA LEU A 17 27.19 -22.37 5.45
C LEU A 17 26.38 -22.15 6.73
N VAL A 18 26.06 -20.90 7.04
CA VAL A 18 24.91 -20.59 7.87
C VAL A 18 23.70 -20.95 7.01
N GLN A 19 23.27 -22.20 7.14
CA GLN A 19 21.91 -22.58 6.78
C GLN A 19 21.00 -21.81 7.74
N ALA A 20 20.53 -20.65 7.29
CA ALA A 20 19.32 -20.07 7.86
C ALA A 20 18.28 -21.19 7.85
N ALA A 21 17.82 -21.57 9.04
CA ALA A 21 16.80 -22.59 9.19
C ALA A 21 15.53 -22.07 8.52
N ALA A 22 15.36 -22.37 7.23
CA ALA A 22 14.10 -22.20 6.56
C ALA A 22 13.06 -22.94 7.41
N GLY A 23 12.05 -22.19 7.86
CA GLY A 23 10.94 -22.70 8.66
C GLY A 23 10.53 -24.09 8.19
N THR A 24 10.41 -25.00 9.15
CA THR A 24 10.01 -26.39 8.94
C THR A 24 8.88 -26.43 7.91
N GLY A 25 8.97 -27.30 6.89
CA GLY A 25 8.02 -27.36 5.75
C GLY A 25 6.57 -27.73 6.09
N ARG A 26 6.06 -27.28 7.23
CA ARG A 26 4.70 -27.39 7.73
C ARG A 26 4.08 -26.00 7.67
N ASN A 27 2.84 -25.93 7.19
CA ASN A 27 2.08 -24.68 7.20
C ASN A 27 1.80 -24.26 8.65
N PRO A 28 1.91 -22.96 8.99
CA PRO A 28 1.54 -22.46 10.31
C PRO A 28 0.04 -22.69 10.57
N PRO A 29 -0.40 -22.82 11.84
CA PRO A 29 -1.82 -22.80 12.16
C PRO A 29 -2.44 -21.44 11.86
N CYS A 30 -3.76 -21.36 11.74
CA CYS A 30 -4.44 -20.10 11.42
C CYS A 30 -4.19 -19.03 12.47
N ARG A 31 -4.36 -19.38 13.74
CA ARG A 31 -4.09 -18.53 14.91
C ARG A 31 -2.60 -18.47 15.29
N PHE A 32 -1.69 -18.35 14.31
CA PHE A 32 -0.25 -18.44 14.55
C PHE A 32 0.29 -17.34 15.47
N ALA A 33 -0.34 -16.17 15.56
CA ALA A 33 0.22 -15.04 16.33
C ALA A 33 0.38 -15.36 17.82
N LEU A 34 -0.47 -16.24 18.36
CA LEU A 34 -0.39 -16.75 19.74
C LEU A 34 0.85 -17.62 20.01
N GLN A 35 1.46 -18.17 18.96
CA GLN A 35 2.65 -19.02 19.07
C GLN A 35 3.96 -18.23 19.14
N TRP A 36 3.89 -16.94 18.85
CA TRP A 36 5.00 -16.02 18.92
C TRP A 36 4.84 -15.19 20.18
N SER A 37 5.89 -14.98 20.95
CA SER A 37 5.97 -13.90 21.95
C SER A 37 6.44 -12.60 21.30
N GLU A 38 6.25 -11.45 21.96
CA GLU A 38 6.80 -10.18 21.46
C GLU A 38 8.32 -10.25 21.28
N GLY A 39 9.04 -10.79 22.26
CA GLY A 39 10.50 -10.96 22.18
C GLY A 39 10.94 -11.83 21.00
N GLU A 40 10.20 -12.88 20.66
CA GLU A 40 10.51 -13.72 19.49
C GLU A 40 10.26 -13.00 18.17
N VAL A 41 9.22 -12.15 18.07
CA VAL A 41 9.00 -11.31 16.88
C VAL A 41 10.15 -10.32 16.72
N LEU A 42 10.62 -9.73 17.82
CA LEU A 42 11.75 -8.80 17.79
C LEU A 42 13.07 -9.47 17.40
N GLU A 43 13.33 -10.68 17.91
CA GLU A 43 14.56 -11.43 17.62
C GLU A 43 14.56 -12.05 16.22
N ARG A 44 13.39 -12.51 15.74
CA ARG A 44 13.26 -13.29 14.49
C ARG A 44 12.09 -12.79 13.62
N PRO A 45 12.09 -11.51 13.19
CA PRO A 45 10.98 -10.92 12.44
C PRO A 45 10.71 -11.63 11.10
N ASP A 46 11.75 -12.11 10.42
CA ASP A 46 11.59 -12.79 9.12
C ASP A 46 10.87 -14.15 9.25
N ASP A 47 11.06 -14.87 10.37
CA ASP A 47 10.33 -16.12 10.62
C ASP A 47 8.84 -15.83 10.87
N PHE A 48 8.53 -14.77 11.62
CA PHE A 48 7.15 -14.32 11.85
C PHE A 48 6.47 -13.85 10.55
N ILE A 49 7.19 -13.07 9.73
CA ILE A 49 6.76 -12.68 8.37
C ILE A 49 6.43 -13.91 7.53
N TRP A 50 7.22 -14.98 7.63
CA TRP A 50 7.01 -16.19 6.84
C TRP A 50 5.66 -16.87 7.15
N ASP A 51 5.20 -16.78 8.39
CA ASP A 51 3.89 -17.27 8.81
C ASP A 51 2.77 -16.31 8.40
N LEU A 52 2.98 -15.01 8.58
CA LEU A 52 2.06 -13.95 8.15
C LEU A 52 1.76 -14.06 6.66
N LEU A 53 2.80 -14.08 5.81
CA LEU A 53 2.64 -14.10 4.36
C LEU A 53 1.93 -15.35 3.86
N TYR A 54 2.03 -16.48 4.57
CA TYR A 54 1.28 -17.68 4.22
C TYR A 54 -0.22 -17.45 4.33
N TRP A 55 -0.67 -16.86 5.44
CA TRP A 55 -2.08 -16.64 5.70
C TRP A 55 -2.64 -15.45 4.94
N GLU A 56 -1.89 -14.35 4.84
CA GLU A 56 -2.26 -13.23 3.96
C GLU A 56 -2.39 -13.70 2.50
N GLY A 57 -1.56 -14.65 2.06
CA GLY A 57 -1.65 -15.27 0.73
C GLY A 57 -2.97 -15.96 0.45
N ASN A 58 -3.68 -16.45 1.48
CA ASN A 58 -5.01 -17.03 1.30
C ASN A 58 -6.07 -15.99 0.94
N PHE A 59 -5.85 -14.69 1.16
CA PHE A 59 -6.73 -13.65 0.62
C PHE A 59 -6.74 -13.65 -0.92
N HIS A 60 -5.64 -14.07 -1.57
CA HIS A 60 -5.49 -14.10 -3.03
C HIS A 60 -6.25 -15.27 -3.67
N GLN A 61 -7.58 -15.16 -3.71
CA GLN A 61 -8.47 -16.17 -4.28
C GLN A 61 -9.59 -15.55 -5.09
N ASN A 62 -10.11 -16.32 -6.05
CA ASN A 62 -11.33 -15.98 -6.77
C ASN A 62 -12.50 -15.80 -5.80
N ASN A 63 -13.33 -14.77 -6.00
CA ASN A 63 -14.48 -14.44 -5.14
C ASN A 63 -14.11 -14.12 -3.68
N VAL A 64 -12.84 -13.77 -3.43
CA VAL A 64 -12.37 -13.26 -2.14
C VAL A 64 -11.76 -11.87 -2.34
N SER A 65 -10.68 -11.79 -3.14
CA SER A 65 -9.97 -10.51 -3.38
C SER A 65 -9.94 -10.09 -4.83
N TYR A 66 -10.20 -11.00 -5.77
CA TYR A 66 -10.24 -10.68 -7.19
C TYR A 66 -11.15 -11.64 -7.96
N ASN A 67 -11.51 -11.24 -9.18
CA ASN A 67 -12.27 -12.03 -10.12
C ASN A 67 -11.33 -12.69 -11.14
N THR A 68 -11.27 -14.01 -11.17
CA THR A 68 -10.42 -14.77 -12.11
C THR A 68 -10.90 -14.73 -13.56
N GLN A 69 -12.14 -14.29 -13.83
CA GLN A 69 -12.68 -14.21 -15.19
C GLN A 69 -12.20 -12.96 -15.94
N ASN A 70 -11.96 -11.85 -15.22
CA ASN A 70 -11.53 -10.58 -15.79
C ASN A 70 -10.19 -10.06 -15.21
N GLY A 71 -9.66 -10.71 -14.17
CA GLY A 71 -8.40 -10.36 -13.51
C GLY A 71 -8.48 -9.15 -12.57
N MET A 72 -9.66 -8.59 -12.33
CA MET A 72 -9.87 -7.36 -11.56
C MET A 72 -9.99 -7.63 -10.07
N THR A 73 -9.49 -6.71 -9.24
CA THR A 73 -9.71 -6.77 -7.79
C THR A 73 -11.19 -6.56 -7.43
N TYR A 74 -11.58 -7.15 -6.32
CA TYR A 74 -12.64 -6.64 -5.47
C TYR A 74 -12.00 -5.76 -4.40
N ASP A 75 -12.74 -4.83 -3.80
CA ASP A 75 -12.30 -4.12 -2.61
C ASP A 75 -11.95 -5.12 -1.48
N GLY A 76 -12.85 -6.08 -1.28
CA GLY A 76 -12.73 -7.08 -0.24
C GLY A 76 -13.94 -8.02 -0.18
N VAL A 77 -14.02 -8.78 0.91
CA VAL A 77 -15.16 -9.67 1.19
C VAL A 77 -15.46 -9.67 2.68
N GLN A 78 -16.75 -9.67 3.01
CA GLN A 78 -17.23 -9.83 4.37
C GLN A 78 -17.00 -11.26 4.86
N LEU A 79 -16.80 -11.41 6.16
CA LEU A 79 -16.65 -12.69 6.83
C LEU A 79 -17.89 -12.95 7.68
N ASP A 80 -18.37 -14.19 7.64
CA ASP A 80 -19.38 -14.68 8.57
C ASP A 80 -18.89 -14.51 10.01
N TRP A 81 -19.72 -13.86 10.84
CA TRP A 81 -19.35 -13.48 12.20
C TRP A 81 -18.88 -14.66 13.07
N GLU A 82 -19.45 -15.85 12.90
CA GLU A 82 -19.11 -17.02 13.72
C GLU A 82 -17.89 -17.78 13.16
N THR A 83 -17.91 -18.08 11.85
CA THR A 83 -16.96 -19.00 11.23
C THR A 83 -15.72 -18.32 10.66
N GLY A 84 -15.80 -17.03 10.30
CA GLY A 84 -14.73 -16.31 9.63
C GLY A 84 -14.54 -16.67 8.16
N VAL A 85 -15.47 -17.44 7.58
CA VAL A 85 -15.48 -17.76 6.15
C VAL A 85 -16.16 -16.63 5.39
N HIS A 86 -15.70 -16.35 4.17
CA HIS A 86 -16.26 -15.28 3.37
C HIS A 86 -17.75 -15.48 3.04
N THR A 87 -18.53 -14.39 3.08
CA THR A 87 -19.97 -14.36 2.78
C THR A 87 -20.26 -13.44 1.60
N ASP A 88 -20.41 -12.14 1.86
CA ASP A 88 -20.82 -11.14 0.88
C ASP A 88 -19.63 -10.40 0.30
N LEU A 89 -19.59 -10.35 -1.03
CA LEU A 89 -18.52 -9.74 -1.79
C LEU A 89 -18.76 -8.24 -1.97
N HIS A 90 -17.72 -7.44 -1.72
CA HIS A 90 -17.70 -6.08 -2.23
C HIS A 90 -17.48 -6.14 -3.73
N THR A 91 -18.58 -6.13 -4.49
CA THR A 91 -18.58 -6.30 -5.96
C THR A 91 -18.00 -5.10 -6.73
N PHE A 92 -17.37 -4.17 -6.02
CA PHE A 92 -16.71 -2.99 -6.55
C PHE A 92 -15.23 -2.96 -6.15
N SER A 93 -14.44 -2.14 -6.85
CA SER A 93 -13.05 -1.83 -6.52
C SER A 93 -12.66 -0.47 -7.11
N ALA A 94 -11.41 -0.06 -6.94
CA ALA A 94 -10.86 1.17 -7.48
C ALA A 94 -9.39 0.97 -7.88
N ALA A 95 -8.82 1.97 -8.56
CA ALA A 95 -7.43 1.99 -8.98
C ALA A 95 -6.43 1.82 -7.81
N SER A 96 -6.80 2.26 -6.61
CA SER A 96 -6.03 2.10 -5.37
C SER A 96 -5.78 0.62 -5.00
N LYS A 97 -6.82 -0.21 -5.01
CA LYS A 97 -6.68 -1.67 -4.77
C LYS A 97 -5.95 -2.38 -5.90
N GLU A 98 -6.15 -1.91 -7.13
CA GLU A 98 -5.40 -2.39 -8.29
C GLU A 98 -3.89 -2.13 -8.10
N ALA A 99 -3.50 -0.95 -7.62
CA ALA A 99 -2.10 -0.60 -7.35
C ALA A 99 -1.43 -1.59 -6.39
N LEU A 100 -2.07 -1.95 -5.27
CA LEU A 100 -1.58 -2.98 -4.34
C LEU A 100 -1.32 -4.32 -5.02
N GLN A 101 -2.27 -4.75 -5.87
CA GLN A 101 -2.14 -5.99 -6.60
C GLN A 101 -0.98 -5.94 -7.61
N PHE A 102 -0.81 -4.83 -8.32
CA PHE A 102 0.34 -4.60 -9.20
C PHE A 102 1.67 -4.60 -8.45
N MET A 103 1.74 -3.96 -7.29
CA MET A 103 2.94 -3.93 -6.47
C MET A 103 3.34 -5.33 -5.99
N LEU A 104 2.38 -6.11 -5.50
CA LEU A 104 2.60 -7.53 -5.14
C LEU A 104 3.11 -8.34 -6.35
N TYR A 105 2.48 -8.18 -7.51
CA TYR A 105 2.86 -8.92 -8.72
C TYR A 105 4.24 -8.52 -9.24
N THR A 106 4.63 -7.25 -9.08
CA THR A 106 5.98 -6.76 -9.39
C THR A 106 7.03 -7.56 -8.62
N HIS A 107 6.82 -7.78 -7.32
CA HIS A 107 7.71 -8.61 -6.49
C HIS A 107 7.71 -10.08 -6.90
N ALA A 108 6.56 -10.64 -7.25
CA ALA A 108 6.48 -12.01 -7.72
C ALA A 108 7.27 -12.21 -9.03
N ILE A 109 7.18 -11.24 -9.96
CA ILE A 109 7.86 -11.27 -11.26
C ILE A 109 9.37 -11.11 -11.11
N THR A 110 9.84 -10.28 -10.17
CA THR A 110 11.26 -10.13 -9.84
C THR A 110 11.84 -11.34 -9.10
N GLY A 111 10.99 -12.29 -8.68
CA GLY A 111 11.40 -13.55 -8.06
C GLY A 111 11.54 -13.48 -6.55
N SER A 112 10.86 -12.54 -5.88
CA SER A 112 10.83 -12.44 -4.42
C SER A 112 10.34 -13.75 -3.78
N ARG A 113 11.07 -14.21 -2.75
CA ARG A 113 10.73 -15.42 -2.00
C ARG A 113 9.48 -15.18 -1.15
N GLU A 114 9.36 -14.00 -0.58
CA GLU A 114 8.27 -13.51 0.24
C GLU A 114 6.99 -13.37 -0.59
N ALA A 115 7.06 -12.75 -1.77
CA ALA A 115 5.90 -12.70 -2.68
C ALA A 115 5.48 -14.10 -3.16
N SER A 116 6.45 -15.00 -3.33
CA SER A 116 6.15 -16.41 -3.65
C SER A 116 5.50 -17.16 -2.49
N ARG A 117 5.86 -16.83 -1.24
CA ARG A 117 5.22 -17.36 -0.03
C ARG A 117 3.75 -16.95 0.05
N PHE A 118 3.44 -15.73 -0.36
CA PHE A 118 2.08 -15.22 -0.48
C PHE A 118 1.32 -15.89 -1.64
N LEU A 119 1.80 -15.78 -2.89
CA LEU A 119 1.04 -16.19 -4.08
C LEU A 119 1.02 -17.70 -4.35
N SER A 120 2.09 -18.42 -3.99
CA SER A 120 2.21 -19.84 -4.33
C SER A 120 3.05 -20.61 -3.31
N PRO A 121 2.64 -20.64 -2.03
CA PRO A 121 3.44 -21.22 -0.94
C PRO A 121 3.83 -22.70 -1.20
N LYS A 122 2.97 -23.46 -1.89
CA LYS A 122 3.21 -24.88 -2.23
C LYS A 122 4.08 -25.07 -3.46
N HIS A 123 4.09 -24.09 -4.38
CA HIS A 123 4.84 -24.16 -5.64
C HIS A 123 5.48 -22.80 -5.96
N PRO A 124 6.47 -22.33 -5.16
CA PRO A 124 7.01 -20.96 -5.26
C PRO A 124 7.45 -20.56 -6.67
N SER A 125 7.99 -21.52 -7.44
CA SER A 125 8.41 -21.28 -8.83
C SER A 125 7.29 -20.87 -9.79
N ARG A 126 6.01 -21.00 -9.40
CA ARG A 126 4.84 -20.60 -10.20
C ARG A 126 4.37 -19.17 -9.92
N ALA A 127 4.86 -18.52 -8.85
CA ALA A 127 4.36 -17.21 -8.42
C ALA A 127 4.44 -16.15 -9.55
N ALA A 128 5.58 -16.06 -10.23
CA ALA A 128 5.76 -15.16 -11.37
C ALA A 128 4.78 -15.47 -12.53
N ASP A 129 4.59 -16.74 -12.86
CA ASP A 129 3.69 -17.13 -13.96
C ASP A 129 2.21 -16.86 -13.60
N ILE A 130 1.83 -17.01 -12.32
CA ILE A 130 0.49 -16.63 -11.81
C ILE A 130 0.28 -15.13 -12.00
N ALA A 131 1.20 -14.31 -11.48
CA ALA A 131 1.15 -12.85 -11.59
C ALA A 131 1.03 -12.39 -13.05
N VAL A 132 1.89 -12.91 -13.94
CA VAL A 132 1.87 -12.58 -15.37
C VAL A 132 0.56 -12.97 -16.04
N SER A 133 0.01 -14.15 -15.73
CA SER A 133 -1.26 -14.58 -16.33
C SER A 133 -2.43 -13.67 -15.93
N ILE A 134 -2.45 -13.19 -14.69
CA ILE A 134 -3.49 -12.27 -14.21
C ILE A 134 -3.31 -10.89 -14.84
N LEU A 135 -2.07 -10.39 -14.93
CA LEU A 135 -1.77 -9.11 -15.59
C LEU A 135 -2.12 -9.12 -17.09
N GLU A 136 -1.95 -10.25 -17.78
CA GLU A 136 -2.35 -10.39 -19.19
C GLU A 136 -3.87 -10.29 -19.35
N LEU A 137 -4.62 -10.99 -18.49
CA LEU A 137 -6.08 -10.94 -18.49
C LEU A 137 -6.61 -9.54 -18.10
N LYS A 138 -6.02 -8.95 -17.05
CA LYS A 138 -6.36 -7.62 -16.55
C LYS A 138 -6.19 -6.55 -17.64
N LEU A 139 -5.10 -6.60 -18.42
CA LEU A 139 -4.89 -5.67 -19.53
C LEU A 139 -6.03 -5.73 -20.54
N GLN A 140 -6.50 -6.94 -20.89
CA GLN A 140 -7.61 -7.10 -21.82
C GLN A 140 -8.90 -6.46 -21.27
N THR A 141 -9.13 -6.58 -19.96
CA THR A 141 -10.27 -5.95 -19.29
C THR A 141 -10.17 -4.43 -19.30
N TYR A 142 -8.99 -3.87 -19.03
CA TYR A 142 -8.74 -2.43 -19.09
C TYR A 142 -8.97 -1.88 -20.50
N LEU A 143 -8.53 -2.59 -21.53
CA LEU A 143 -8.72 -2.18 -22.92
C LEU A 143 -10.20 -2.21 -23.34
N ARG A 144 -10.97 -3.22 -22.92
CA ARG A 144 -12.43 -3.26 -23.16
C ARG A 144 -13.15 -2.13 -22.42
N PHE A 145 -12.75 -1.85 -21.18
CA PHE A 145 -13.29 -0.72 -20.42
C PHE A 145 -13.03 0.60 -21.14
N ASN A 146 -11.79 0.84 -21.58
CA ASN A 146 -11.43 2.06 -22.31
C ASN A 146 -12.14 2.17 -23.67
N GLU A 147 -12.39 1.06 -24.36
CA GLU A 147 -13.18 1.06 -25.61
C GLU A 147 -14.64 1.46 -25.35
N THR A 148 -15.21 1.03 -24.22
CA THR A 148 -16.61 1.28 -23.85
C THR A 148 -16.81 2.66 -23.20
N HIS A 149 -15.81 3.11 -22.44
CA HIS A 149 -15.83 4.34 -21.66
C HIS A 149 -14.59 5.22 -21.94
N PRO A 150 -14.36 5.64 -23.19
CA PRO A 150 -13.14 6.35 -23.59
C PRO A 150 -13.01 7.75 -22.97
N GLY A 151 -14.09 8.28 -22.38
CA GLY A 151 -14.07 9.59 -21.71
C GLY A 151 -13.24 9.61 -20.44
N PHE A 152 -12.95 8.45 -19.86
CA PHE A 152 -12.01 8.34 -18.74
C PHE A 152 -10.54 8.42 -19.19
N GLY A 153 -10.23 8.46 -20.48
CA GLY A 153 -8.86 8.66 -20.96
C GLY A 153 -7.87 7.58 -20.51
N GLY A 154 -8.32 6.35 -20.32
CA GLY A 154 -7.52 5.22 -19.85
C GLY A 154 -7.42 5.06 -18.33
N PHE A 155 -7.89 6.05 -17.57
CA PHE A 155 -7.99 6.00 -16.11
C PHE A 155 -9.20 5.18 -15.66
N LEU A 156 -9.22 4.75 -14.39
CA LEU A 156 -10.32 4.01 -13.81
C LEU A 156 -11.09 4.86 -12.79
N PRO A 157 -12.43 4.91 -12.87
CA PRO A 157 -13.26 5.33 -11.75
C PRO A 157 -13.30 4.22 -10.68
N TRP A 158 -14.14 4.38 -9.66
CA TRP A 158 -14.59 3.20 -8.92
C TRP A 158 -15.47 2.35 -9.84
N ILE A 159 -15.22 1.05 -9.87
CA ILE A 159 -15.76 0.13 -10.87
C ILE A 159 -16.45 -1.05 -10.21
N THR A 160 -17.50 -1.58 -10.85
CA THR A 160 -18.03 -2.91 -10.56
C THR A 160 -17.17 -3.96 -11.25
N THR A 161 -16.85 -5.05 -10.55
CA THR A 161 -15.88 -6.07 -11.01
C THR A 161 -16.41 -7.49 -10.98
N SER A 162 -17.68 -7.69 -10.58
CA SER A 162 -18.34 -9.00 -10.49
C SER A 162 -18.77 -9.60 -11.83
N THR A 163 -18.66 -8.84 -12.93
CA THR A 163 -19.01 -9.27 -14.29
C THR A 163 -17.80 -9.22 -15.23
N ASP A 164 -17.84 -9.95 -16.35
CA ASP A 164 -16.76 -9.98 -17.35
C ASP A 164 -16.42 -8.58 -17.90
N GLU A 165 -17.45 -7.76 -18.09
CA GLU A 165 -17.35 -6.34 -18.42
C GLU A 165 -17.44 -5.54 -17.14
N ILE A 166 -16.41 -4.75 -16.86
CA ILE A 166 -16.41 -3.78 -15.76
C ILE A 166 -17.08 -2.50 -16.22
N ALA A 167 -17.74 -1.81 -15.28
CA ALA A 167 -18.39 -0.53 -15.51
C ALA A 167 -18.16 0.38 -14.30
N PRO A 168 -18.30 1.70 -14.41
CA PRO A 168 -18.29 2.57 -13.23
C PRO A 168 -19.40 2.13 -12.27
N THR A 169 -19.15 2.23 -10.95
CA THR A 169 -20.25 2.11 -9.99
C THR A 169 -21.26 3.23 -10.24
N TRP A 170 -22.50 3.05 -9.77
CA TRP A 170 -23.59 3.97 -10.10
C TRP A 170 -23.28 5.42 -9.73
N ASP A 171 -22.59 5.61 -8.61
CA ASP A 171 -22.15 6.87 -8.02
C ASP A 171 -20.86 7.42 -8.66
N TRP A 172 -20.14 6.64 -9.46
CA TRP A 172 -18.91 7.05 -10.15
C TRP A 172 -19.04 7.10 -11.67
N ASN A 173 -20.27 7.00 -12.20
CA ASN A 173 -20.52 7.38 -13.59
C ASN A 173 -20.09 8.82 -13.82
N ASN A 174 -19.33 9.06 -14.88
CA ASN A 174 -18.81 10.37 -15.25
C ASN A 174 -17.92 11.02 -14.16
N ARG A 175 -17.30 10.25 -13.27
CA ARG A 175 -16.43 10.76 -12.21
C ARG A 175 -15.18 9.92 -12.13
N VAL A 176 -14.00 10.55 -12.06
CA VAL A 176 -12.73 9.82 -11.99
C VAL A 176 -11.80 10.45 -10.94
N PRO A 177 -11.28 9.68 -9.98
CA PRO A 177 -10.39 10.19 -8.95
C PRO A 177 -8.94 10.20 -9.41
N ALA A 178 -8.23 11.31 -9.20
CA ALA A 178 -6.81 11.40 -9.54
C ALA A 178 -5.92 10.65 -8.53
N LEU A 179 -6.31 10.60 -7.26
CA LEU A 179 -5.54 9.97 -6.18
C LEU A 179 -5.33 8.48 -6.45
N ASP A 180 -6.41 7.71 -6.57
CA ASP A 180 -6.35 6.26 -6.82
C ASP A 180 -5.59 5.92 -8.11
N ASN A 181 -5.75 6.77 -9.15
CA ASN A 181 -5.05 6.58 -10.41
C ASN A 181 -3.57 6.93 -10.31
N GLY A 182 -3.18 7.85 -9.42
CA GLY A 182 -1.78 8.14 -9.12
C GLY A 182 -1.04 6.94 -8.55
N GLU A 183 -1.69 6.20 -7.65
CA GLU A 183 -1.18 4.93 -7.13
C GLU A 183 -1.07 3.90 -8.27
N LEU A 184 -2.12 3.73 -9.06
CA LEU A 184 -2.12 2.72 -10.12
C LEU A 184 -1.04 2.94 -11.19
N VAL A 185 -0.84 4.17 -11.66
CA VAL A 185 0.11 4.43 -12.76
C VAL A 185 1.57 4.13 -12.36
N TRP A 186 1.96 4.41 -11.11
CA TRP A 186 3.30 4.11 -10.62
C TRP A 186 3.49 2.62 -10.33
N ALA A 187 2.48 1.94 -9.81
CA ALA A 187 2.50 0.50 -9.63
C ALA A 187 2.64 -0.23 -10.98
N VAL A 188 1.92 0.22 -12.02
CA VAL A 188 2.06 -0.31 -13.39
C VAL A 188 3.44 0.01 -13.97
N TYR A 189 3.95 1.22 -13.75
CA TYR A 189 5.30 1.62 -14.17
C TYR A 189 6.38 0.70 -13.59
N GLY A 190 6.29 0.35 -12.31
CA GLY A 190 7.16 -0.63 -11.66
C GLY A 190 6.99 -2.06 -12.23
N ALA A 191 5.75 -2.50 -12.45
CA ALA A 191 5.47 -3.81 -13.03
C ALA A 191 6.03 -3.98 -14.44
N ILE A 192 5.97 -2.93 -15.27
CA ILE A 192 6.59 -2.89 -16.61
C ILE A 192 8.10 -3.14 -16.50
N GLN A 193 8.79 -2.44 -15.60
CA GLN A 193 10.23 -2.63 -15.41
C GLN A 193 10.57 -4.06 -14.97
N ALA A 194 9.80 -4.64 -14.05
CA ALA A 194 9.99 -6.03 -13.62
C ALA A 194 9.80 -7.02 -14.78
N LEU A 195 8.81 -6.81 -15.64
CA LEU A 195 8.58 -7.62 -16.84
C LEU A 195 9.70 -7.43 -17.88
N GLU A 196 10.21 -6.22 -18.05
CA GLU A 196 11.33 -5.89 -18.96
C GLU A 196 12.64 -6.57 -18.53
N ASN A 197 12.92 -6.57 -17.22
CA ASN A 197 14.08 -7.23 -16.62
C ASN A 197 14.03 -8.77 -16.75
N SER A 198 12.88 -9.36 -17.07
CA SER A 198 12.75 -10.79 -17.24
C SER A 198 13.45 -11.32 -18.50
N ASN A 199 14.08 -12.47 -18.39
CA ASN A 199 14.66 -13.20 -19.52
C ASN A 199 13.60 -13.87 -20.41
N LYS A 200 12.34 -13.97 -19.97
CA LYS A 200 11.24 -14.61 -20.73
C LYS A 200 10.69 -13.66 -21.81
N ARG A 201 10.70 -14.09 -23.08
CA ARG A 201 10.19 -13.29 -24.21
C ARG A 201 8.71 -12.92 -24.08
N SER A 202 7.89 -13.81 -23.49
CA SER A 202 6.47 -13.56 -23.24
C SER A 202 6.28 -12.42 -22.23
N TYR A 203 7.08 -12.37 -21.17
CA TYR A 203 6.99 -11.31 -20.14
C TYR A 203 7.35 -9.96 -20.75
N ARG A 204 8.45 -9.89 -21.50
CA ARG A 204 8.82 -8.67 -22.25
C ARG A 204 7.79 -8.27 -23.30
N LYS A 205 6.96 -9.19 -23.79
CA LYS A 205 5.82 -8.84 -24.67
C LYS A 205 4.73 -8.17 -23.85
N LEU A 206 4.33 -8.78 -22.74
CA LEU A 206 3.34 -8.20 -21.84
C LEU A 206 3.77 -6.81 -21.34
N ALA A 207 5.07 -6.60 -21.06
CA ALA A 207 5.61 -5.30 -20.69
C ALA A 207 5.31 -4.24 -21.76
N ARG A 208 5.59 -4.54 -23.04
CA ARG A 208 5.29 -3.63 -24.16
C ARG A 208 3.79 -3.34 -24.28
N ASP A 209 2.96 -4.35 -24.07
CA ASP A 209 1.51 -4.19 -24.18
C ASP A 209 0.97 -3.29 -23.04
N TRP A 210 1.48 -3.42 -21.81
CA TRP A 210 1.18 -2.50 -20.71
C TRP A 210 1.77 -1.10 -20.92
N SER A 211 2.96 -0.98 -21.52
CA SER A 211 3.53 0.32 -21.86
C SER A 211 2.63 1.10 -22.82
N VAL A 212 1.95 0.43 -23.77
CA VAL A 212 0.99 1.10 -24.66
C VAL A 212 -0.17 1.71 -23.87
N TRP A 213 -0.72 0.99 -22.89
CA TRP A 213 -1.75 1.55 -22.00
C TRP A 213 -1.21 2.73 -21.19
N LEU A 214 -0.04 2.56 -20.57
CA LEU A 214 0.55 3.60 -19.72
C LEU A 214 0.90 4.86 -20.52
N ASP A 215 1.42 4.70 -21.74
CA ASP A 215 1.71 5.83 -22.63
C ASP A 215 0.44 6.56 -23.06
N TYR A 216 -0.68 5.86 -23.28
CA TYR A 216 -1.97 6.51 -23.53
C TYR A 216 -2.39 7.38 -22.34
N VAL A 217 -2.27 6.86 -21.12
CA VAL A 217 -2.58 7.59 -19.88
C VAL A 217 -1.74 8.86 -19.72
N LYS A 218 -0.46 8.86 -20.14
CA LYS A 218 0.38 10.08 -20.17
C LYS A 218 -0.22 11.16 -21.07
N THR A 219 -0.77 10.78 -22.22
CA THR A 219 -1.31 11.73 -23.21
C THR A 219 -2.62 12.40 -22.80
N THR A 220 -3.37 11.80 -21.87
CA THR A 220 -4.69 12.26 -21.44
C THR A 220 -4.67 12.89 -20.05
N ALA A 221 -3.62 12.67 -19.25
CA ALA A 221 -3.55 13.09 -17.85
C ALA A 221 -3.84 14.59 -17.64
N ALA A 222 -3.20 15.46 -18.41
CA ALA A 222 -3.39 16.90 -18.28
C ALA A 222 -4.80 17.33 -18.72
N ASP A 223 -5.29 16.80 -19.86
CA ASP A 223 -6.62 17.13 -20.37
C ASP A 223 -7.74 16.75 -19.41
N VAL A 224 -7.58 15.65 -18.66
CA VAL A 224 -8.59 15.14 -17.73
C VAL A 224 -8.50 15.80 -16.35
N PHE A 225 -7.30 16.09 -15.84
CA PHE A 225 -7.14 16.44 -14.42
C PHE A 225 -6.51 17.81 -14.14
N TYR A 226 -5.82 18.41 -15.11
CA TYR A 226 -5.11 19.67 -14.90
C TYR A 226 -5.94 20.84 -15.43
N VAL A 227 -6.42 21.71 -14.54
CA VAL A 227 -7.26 22.85 -14.94
C VAL A 227 -6.47 24.14 -15.17
N GLY A 228 -5.15 24.12 -14.94
CA GLY A 228 -4.27 25.29 -15.00
C GLY A 228 -3.89 25.82 -13.62
N ASP A 229 -2.93 26.75 -13.60
CA ASP A 229 -2.46 27.44 -12.39
C ASP A 229 -2.01 26.51 -11.24
N GLY A 230 -1.46 25.33 -11.57
CA GLY A 230 -1.03 24.33 -10.61
C GLY A 230 -2.16 23.47 -10.03
N VAL A 231 -3.42 23.73 -10.39
CA VAL A 231 -4.58 23.05 -9.82
C VAL A 231 -4.81 21.70 -10.51
N VAL A 232 -4.85 20.65 -9.69
CA VAL A 232 -5.15 19.27 -10.10
C VAL A 232 -6.43 18.83 -9.40
N CYS A 233 -7.43 18.39 -10.17
CA CYS A 233 -8.69 17.93 -9.59
C CYS A 233 -8.48 16.67 -8.73
N ALA A 234 -9.02 16.65 -7.51
CA ALA A 234 -9.07 15.41 -6.73
C ALA A 234 -10.01 14.39 -7.39
N VAL A 235 -11.17 14.88 -7.83
CA VAL A 235 -12.12 14.15 -8.68
C VAL A 235 -12.47 15.04 -9.86
N THR A 236 -12.39 14.48 -11.07
CA THR A 236 -12.85 15.13 -12.29
C THR A 236 -14.26 14.65 -12.64
N THR A 237 -15.18 15.59 -12.86
CA THR A 237 -16.45 15.36 -13.56
C THR A 237 -16.19 15.30 -15.06
N VAL A 238 -16.54 14.18 -15.68
CA VAL A 238 -16.43 13.92 -17.12
C VAL A 238 -17.76 14.25 -17.78
N GLY A 239 -17.79 15.10 -18.80
CA GLY A 239 -19.03 15.52 -19.46
C GLY A 239 -19.85 14.34 -19.98
N ASN A 240 -19.18 13.39 -20.65
CA ASN A 240 -19.78 12.11 -21.03
C ASN A 240 -18.71 11.01 -21.18
N GLN A 241 -18.73 10.01 -20.31
CA GLN A 241 -17.76 8.90 -20.31
C GLN A 241 -17.74 8.08 -21.62
N THR A 242 -18.78 8.15 -22.45
CA THR A 242 -18.84 7.46 -23.75
C THR A 242 -18.19 8.24 -24.90
N TYR A 243 -17.89 9.52 -24.70
CA TYR A 243 -17.19 10.35 -25.67
C TYR A 243 -15.69 10.20 -25.46
N ALA A 244 -14.91 10.02 -26.53
CA ALA A 244 -13.46 10.06 -26.42
C ALA A 244 -12.96 11.40 -25.87
N VAL A 245 -11.80 11.41 -25.20
CA VAL A 245 -11.16 12.62 -24.66
C VAL A 245 -11.08 13.74 -25.69
N SER A 246 -10.74 13.41 -26.94
CA SER A 246 -10.59 14.37 -28.04
C SER A 246 -11.91 14.79 -28.70
N ASN A 247 -13.07 14.34 -28.21
CA ASN A 247 -14.36 14.71 -28.78
C ASN A 247 -14.63 16.20 -28.51
N PRO A 248 -15.02 17.02 -29.51
CA PRO A 248 -15.32 18.44 -29.30
C PRO A 248 -16.45 18.75 -28.31
N GLU A 249 -17.33 17.79 -28.04
CA GLU A 249 -18.41 17.91 -27.03
C GLU A 249 -17.99 17.41 -25.63
N GLN A 250 -16.78 16.86 -25.49
CA GLN A 250 -16.28 16.39 -24.20
C GLN A 250 -15.82 17.57 -23.34
N THR A 251 -16.10 17.50 -22.04
CA THR A 251 -15.67 18.49 -21.05
C THR A 251 -15.13 17.79 -19.80
N TYR A 252 -14.22 18.46 -19.10
CA TYR A 252 -13.64 18.01 -17.84
C TYR A 252 -13.63 19.18 -16.86
N GLU A 253 -14.16 18.96 -15.66
CA GLU A 253 -14.23 19.99 -14.62
C GLU A 253 -13.92 19.37 -13.25
N CYS A 254 -13.22 20.09 -12.38
CA CYS A 254 -13.03 19.62 -11.01
C CYS A 254 -14.38 19.56 -10.27
N GLU A 255 -14.62 18.48 -9.54
CA GLU A 255 -15.80 18.36 -8.70
C GLU A 255 -15.66 19.23 -7.44
N GLY A 256 -16.48 20.27 -7.35
CA GLY A 256 -16.44 21.20 -6.23
C GLY A 256 -15.10 21.93 -6.14
N SER A 257 -14.56 22.03 -4.92
CA SER A 257 -13.26 22.67 -4.65
C SER A 257 -12.15 21.68 -4.27
N GLY A 258 -12.38 20.37 -4.47
CA GLY A 258 -11.42 19.33 -4.09
C GLY A 258 -10.24 19.28 -5.06
N THR A 259 -9.02 19.37 -4.53
CA THR A 259 -7.78 19.41 -5.33
C THR A 259 -6.71 18.53 -4.70
N LEU A 260 -5.81 17.95 -5.52
CA LEU A 260 -4.63 17.24 -5.03
C LEU A 260 -3.49 18.22 -4.70
N ASN A 261 -3.62 18.93 -3.58
CA ASN A 261 -2.68 19.97 -3.19
C ASN A 261 -1.92 19.67 -1.88
N ASP A 262 -2.04 18.47 -1.32
CA ASP A 262 -1.40 18.05 -0.08
C ASP A 262 -0.26 17.03 -0.31
N PRO A 263 0.58 16.75 0.70
CA PRO A 263 1.71 15.83 0.54
C PRO A 263 1.32 14.36 0.74
N TYR A 264 0.05 13.95 0.70
CA TYR A 264 -0.31 12.56 0.98
C TYR A 264 -0.28 11.71 -0.31
N GLU A 265 -1.20 10.76 -0.48
CA GLU A 265 -1.21 9.80 -1.58
C GLU A 265 -1.34 10.48 -2.95
N GLY A 266 -2.14 11.55 -3.02
CA GLY A 266 -2.39 12.31 -4.25
C GLY A 266 -1.13 12.96 -4.85
N GLU A 267 -0.05 13.11 -4.09
CA GLU A 267 1.23 13.61 -4.60
C GLU A 267 1.83 12.70 -5.68
N LEU A 268 1.48 11.41 -5.69
CA LEU A 268 1.82 10.48 -6.76
C LEU A 268 1.31 10.96 -8.12
N PHE A 269 0.08 11.46 -8.18
CA PHE A 269 -0.50 11.99 -9.41
C PHE A 269 0.09 13.36 -9.77
N THR A 270 0.44 14.20 -8.78
CA THR A 270 1.21 15.43 -9.03
C THR A 270 2.51 15.12 -9.77
N PHE A 271 3.27 14.12 -9.32
CA PHE A 271 4.50 13.70 -10.02
C PHE A 271 4.22 13.13 -11.40
N TRP A 272 3.12 12.41 -11.59
CA TRP A 272 2.73 11.91 -12.92
C TRP A 272 2.53 13.05 -13.92
N LEU A 273 1.79 14.09 -13.53
CA LEU A 273 1.61 15.29 -14.34
C LEU A 273 2.92 16.06 -14.55
N HIS A 274 3.70 16.25 -13.50
CA HIS A 274 4.99 16.96 -13.56
C HIS A 274 5.96 16.29 -14.54
N LEU A 275 6.07 14.96 -14.53
CA LEU A 275 7.06 14.23 -15.33
C LEU A 275 6.54 13.85 -16.73
N PHE A 276 5.24 13.59 -16.88
CA PHE A 276 4.69 13.04 -18.11
C PHE A 276 3.51 13.79 -18.71
N GLY A 277 2.91 14.74 -17.99
CA GLY A 277 1.71 15.46 -18.42
C GLY A 277 1.91 16.47 -19.55
N GLY A 278 3.12 16.62 -20.07
CA GLY A 278 3.43 17.59 -21.14
C GLY A 278 3.29 19.06 -20.72
N LEU A 279 3.33 19.33 -19.42
CA LEU A 279 3.17 20.66 -18.84
C LEU A 279 4.37 21.57 -19.17
N SER A 280 4.11 22.87 -19.22
CA SER A 280 5.17 23.88 -19.33
C SER A 280 6.01 23.95 -18.05
N ASP A 281 7.24 24.46 -18.12
CA ASP A 281 8.08 24.67 -16.92
C ASP A 281 7.39 25.58 -15.88
N GLU A 282 6.59 26.55 -16.35
CA GLU A 282 5.78 27.41 -15.49
C GLU A 282 4.72 26.60 -14.76
N ASP A 283 3.91 25.81 -15.48
CA ASP A 283 2.88 24.96 -14.89
C ASP A 283 3.47 23.91 -13.94
N LYS A 284 4.62 23.32 -14.30
CA LYS A 284 5.36 22.38 -13.44
C LYS A 284 5.73 23.02 -12.11
N GLU A 285 6.19 24.28 -12.10
CA GLU A 285 6.49 24.99 -10.86
C GLU A 285 5.22 25.39 -10.11
N ARG A 286 4.15 25.78 -10.83
CA ARG A 286 2.84 26.07 -10.22
C ARG A 286 2.27 24.89 -9.45
N LEU A 287 2.43 23.65 -9.93
CA LEU A 287 2.03 22.44 -9.19
C LEU A 287 2.62 22.43 -7.77
N TRP A 288 3.90 22.79 -7.63
CA TRP A 288 4.58 22.80 -6.34
C TRP A 288 4.24 24.04 -5.52
N GLU A 289 4.11 25.22 -6.16
CA GLU A 289 3.70 26.46 -5.48
C GLU A 289 2.37 26.32 -4.73
N VAL A 290 1.36 25.69 -5.35
CA VAL A 290 0.05 25.53 -4.72
C VAL A 290 0.03 24.45 -3.62
N LYS A 291 1.01 23.53 -3.63
CA LYS A 291 1.16 22.46 -2.64
C LYS A 291 1.91 22.89 -1.38
N ARG A 292 2.87 23.81 -1.52
CA ARG A 292 3.70 24.30 -0.40
C ARG A 292 2.92 24.64 0.88
N PRO A 293 1.76 25.32 0.84
CA PRO A 293 1.01 25.64 2.06
C PRO A 293 0.46 24.43 2.83
N GLN A 294 0.39 23.24 2.21
CA GLN A 294 -0.06 22.00 2.85
C GLN A 294 1.09 21.14 3.39
N LEU A 295 2.32 21.33 2.88
CA LEU A 295 3.52 20.75 3.46
C LEU A 295 3.91 21.59 4.68
N VAL A 296 3.62 21.08 5.89
CA VAL A 296 3.77 21.85 7.13
C VAL A 296 4.52 21.05 8.17
N SER A 297 5.55 21.66 8.75
CA SER A 297 6.28 21.12 9.90
C SER A 297 5.54 21.38 11.21
N VAL A 298 5.35 20.34 12.03
CA VAL A 298 4.75 20.43 13.37
C VAL A 298 5.52 19.58 14.37
N GLU A 299 5.44 19.95 15.65
CA GLU A 299 6.06 19.22 16.75
C GLU A 299 5.04 18.38 17.49
N TYR A 300 5.34 17.09 17.68
CA TYR A 300 4.63 16.25 18.62
C TYR A 300 5.25 16.36 20.01
N GLU A 301 4.44 16.68 21.03
CA GLU A 301 4.85 16.68 22.42
C GLU A 301 3.70 16.18 23.31
N LEU A 302 3.86 14.98 23.90
CA LEU A 302 2.88 14.40 24.81
C LEU A 302 3.54 13.42 25.77
N GLY A 303 3.13 13.39 27.04
CA GLY A 303 3.52 12.34 27.98
C GLY A 303 5.03 12.21 28.25
N GLY A 304 5.82 13.25 27.98
CA GLY A 304 7.28 13.22 28.09
C GLY A 304 8.01 12.66 26.87
N VAL A 305 7.29 12.37 25.79
CA VAL A 305 7.86 12.10 24.46
C VAL A 305 7.78 13.38 23.64
N GLY A 306 8.92 13.74 23.06
CA GLY A 306 9.09 14.92 22.23
C GLY A 306 9.81 16.08 22.93
N PRO A 307 9.94 17.22 22.24
CA PRO A 307 9.41 17.48 20.90
C PRO A 307 9.99 16.56 19.81
N VAL A 308 9.14 16.12 18.88
CA VAL A 308 9.52 15.34 17.69
C VAL A 308 8.94 16.01 16.45
N THR A 309 9.80 16.45 15.54
CA THR A 309 9.38 17.14 14.31
C THR A 309 8.83 16.14 13.30
N VAL A 310 7.64 16.40 12.77
CA VAL A 310 6.97 15.57 11.76
C VAL A 310 6.29 16.41 10.68
N GLU A 311 6.02 15.80 9.53
CA GLU A 311 5.06 16.34 8.57
C GLU A 311 3.65 16.27 9.17
N ARG A 312 2.94 17.40 9.18
CA ARG A 312 1.55 17.43 9.64
C ARG A 312 0.68 16.57 8.71
N GLY A 313 -0.01 15.59 9.28
CA GLY A 313 -0.92 14.71 8.55
C GLY A 313 -2.27 15.36 8.26
N TYR A 314 -3.10 14.72 7.42
CA TYR A 314 -4.50 15.11 7.28
C TYR A 314 -5.24 14.73 8.55
N TRP A 315 -5.23 13.44 8.87
CA TRP A 315 -5.52 12.88 10.18
C TRP A 315 -4.27 12.33 10.88
N PHE A 316 -3.15 12.24 10.15
CA PHE A 316 -1.99 11.43 10.52
C PHE A 316 -2.30 9.92 10.50
N SER A 317 -3.28 9.54 9.67
CA SER A 317 -3.63 8.16 9.37
C SER A 317 -2.42 7.46 8.73
N SER A 318 -2.23 6.19 9.05
CA SER A 318 -1.13 5.41 8.46
C SER A 318 -1.32 5.18 6.95
N HIS A 319 -2.48 5.49 6.37
CA HIS A 319 -2.72 5.43 4.92
C HIS A 319 -1.99 6.55 4.16
N GLU A 320 -1.96 7.76 4.72
CA GLU A 320 -1.40 8.98 4.12
C GLU A 320 0.03 8.85 3.55
N PRO A 321 0.98 8.13 4.20
CA PRO A 321 2.34 7.98 3.68
C PRO A 321 2.48 6.99 2.50
N TRP A 322 1.39 6.48 1.90
CA TRP A 322 1.42 5.46 0.84
C TRP A 322 2.50 5.66 -0.23
N LYS A 323 2.67 6.90 -0.67
CA LYS A 323 3.59 7.30 -1.75
C LYS A 323 5.03 6.77 -1.62
N ILE A 324 5.48 6.50 -0.39
CA ILE A 324 6.83 5.96 -0.13
C ILE A 324 7.01 4.52 -0.61
N LEU A 325 5.91 3.78 -0.78
CA LEU A 325 5.93 2.43 -1.33
C LEU A 325 6.16 2.45 -2.85
N GLU A 326 5.82 3.53 -3.53
CA GLU A 326 5.80 3.57 -5.00
C GLU A 326 6.96 4.36 -5.61
N LEU A 327 7.30 5.50 -5.01
CA LEU A 327 8.35 6.39 -5.50
C LEU A 327 9.56 6.42 -4.54
N PRO A 328 10.77 6.69 -5.05
CA PRO A 328 12.01 6.62 -4.28
C PRO A 328 12.23 7.81 -3.31
N TYR A 329 11.19 8.25 -2.59
CA TYR A 329 11.28 9.34 -1.61
C TYR A 329 12.37 9.11 -0.55
N ASN A 330 12.57 7.85 -0.14
CA ASN A 330 13.56 7.48 0.87
C ASN A 330 15.03 7.62 0.41
N ASP A 331 15.28 7.94 -0.86
CA ASP A 331 16.61 8.33 -1.33
C ASP A 331 16.97 9.77 -0.95
N VAL A 332 15.97 10.58 -0.61
CA VAL A 332 16.16 11.93 -0.08
C VAL A 332 16.31 11.86 1.43
N ASN A 333 17.50 12.24 1.92
CA ASN A 333 17.86 12.05 3.33
C ASN A 333 16.93 12.79 4.31
N ILE A 334 16.54 14.03 4.00
CA ILE A 334 15.64 14.80 4.86
C ILE A 334 14.26 14.14 4.95
N PHE A 335 13.71 13.69 3.82
CA PHE A 335 12.44 12.98 3.76
C PHE A 335 12.46 11.72 4.66
N ARG A 336 13.48 10.87 4.47
CA ARG A 336 13.65 9.64 5.25
C ARG A 336 13.70 9.91 6.76
N ARG A 337 14.34 11.00 7.19
CA ARG A 337 14.43 11.39 8.61
C ARG A 337 13.07 11.84 9.16
N ILE A 338 12.34 12.67 8.42
CA ILE A 338 10.98 13.14 8.79
C ILE A 338 10.03 11.95 8.96
N TYR A 339 10.02 11.03 8.01
CA TYR A 339 9.09 9.91 8.06
C TYR A 339 9.53 8.84 9.08
N HIS A 340 10.83 8.73 9.39
CA HIS A 340 11.25 7.94 10.56
C HIS A 340 10.83 8.61 11.88
N ASN A 341 10.79 9.96 11.96
CA ASN A 341 10.22 10.68 13.11
C ASN A 341 8.71 10.42 13.22
N ALA A 342 7.99 10.36 12.10
CA ALA A 342 6.57 10.03 12.10
C ALA A 342 6.28 8.69 12.79
N GLU A 343 7.15 7.68 12.60
CA GLU A 343 6.98 6.37 13.23
C GLU A 343 7.35 6.34 14.72
N ARG A 344 8.27 7.20 15.16
CA ARG A 344 8.50 7.44 16.60
C ARG A 344 7.24 7.97 17.26
N VAL A 345 6.63 8.98 16.63
CA VAL A 345 5.39 9.54 17.12
C VAL A 345 4.26 8.52 17.07
N ARG A 346 4.08 7.79 15.95
CA ARG A 346 3.01 6.81 15.78
C ARG A 346 3.03 5.75 16.87
N THR A 347 4.19 5.15 17.12
CA THR A 347 4.35 4.09 18.11
C THR A 347 4.26 4.63 19.54
N CYS A 348 4.96 5.72 19.86
CA CYS A 348 4.98 6.24 21.22
C CYS A 348 3.68 6.93 21.63
N ASN A 349 2.94 7.51 20.68
CA ASN A 349 1.61 8.04 20.94
C ASN A 349 0.69 6.96 21.49
N SER A 350 0.61 5.80 20.83
CA SER A 350 -0.24 4.70 21.29
C SER A 350 0.18 4.16 22.65
N VAL A 351 1.47 4.16 22.99
CA VAL A 351 1.93 3.80 24.34
C VAL A 351 1.45 4.80 25.39
N ILE A 352 1.61 6.10 25.13
CA ILE A 352 1.26 7.17 26.07
C ILE A 352 -0.25 7.28 26.28
N THR A 353 -1.02 7.02 25.23
CA THR A 353 -2.49 7.07 25.27
C THR A 353 -3.14 5.73 25.61
N GLU A 354 -2.33 4.73 25.97
CA GLU A 354 -2.78 3.38 26.37
C GLU A 354 -3.66 2.70 25.30
N VAL A 355 -3.28 2.83 24.02
CA VAL A 355 -3.94 2.22 22.87
C VAL A 355 -3.20 0.94 22.45
N PRO A 356 -3.87 -0.22 22.33
CA PRO A 356 -3.25 -1.51 22.00
C PRO A 356 -2.99 -1.71 20.50
N GLY A 357 -2.88 -0.63 19.73
CA GLY A 357 -2.72 -0.67 18.29
C GLY A 357 -2.41 0.68 17.69
N LEU A 358 -2.43 0.73 16.36
CA LEU A 358 -2.12 1.92 15.57
C LEU A 358 -3.33 2.30 14.71
N PHE A 359 -3.46 3.60 14.43
CA PHE A 359 -4.62 4.16 13.74
C PHE A 359 -4.38 4.32 12.25
N ALA A 360 -5.46 4.10 11.48
CA ALA A 360 -5.54 4.41 10.07
C ALA A 360 -7.02 4.38 9.61
N SER A 361 -7.32 4.99 8.46
CA SER A 361 -8.66 5.05 7.87
C SER A 361 -9.19 3.65 7.56
N VAL A 362 -10.31 3.21 8.13
CA VAL A 362 -10.67 1.79 8.09
C VAL A 362 -12.17 1.55 8.16
N ASN A 363 -12.65 0.40 7.68
CA ASN A 363 -14.03 0.00 7.93
C ASN A 363 -14.28 -0.18 9.44
N ASN A 364 -15.46 0.25 9.86
CA ASN A 364 -15.92 0.12 11.23
C ASN A 364 -16.35 -1.33 11.51
N SER A 365 -16.73 -1.59 12.76
CA SER A 365 -17.16 -2.89 13.25
C SER A 365 -18.34 -3.47 12.47
N THR A 366 -18.45 -4.79 12.47
CA THR A 366 -19.66 -5.50 12.04
C THR A 366 -20.69 -5.44 13.15
N ASP A 367 -21.94 -5.11 12.82
CA ASP A 367 -23.09 -5.34 13.70
C ASP A 367 -23.42 -6.84 13.71
N PRO A 368 -23.25 -7.54 14.85
CA PRO A 368 -23.47 -8.99 14.91
C PRO A 368 -24.95 -9.40 14.70
N GLU A 369 -25.90 -8.48 14.87
CA GLU A 369 -27.33 -8.79 14.66
C GLU A 369 -27.70 -8.82 13.18
N THR A 370 -27.05 -7.98 12.38
CA THR A 370 -27.34 -7.81 10.95
C THR A 370 -26.30 -8.45 10.05
N ASP A 371 -25.13 -8.78 10.59
CA ASP A 371 -23.92 -9.13 9.85
C ASP A 371 -23.67 -8.06 8.77
N GLN A 372 -23.57 -6.80 9.16
CA GLN A 372 -23.25 -5.68 8.26
C GLN A 372 -22.21 -4.75 8.87
N ILE A 373 -21.34 -4.20 8.03
CA ILE A 373 -20.39 -3.15 8.42
C ILE A 373 -21.15 -1.87 8.74
N ILE A 374 -20.98 -1.33 9.95
CA ILE A 374 -21.76 -0.17 10.43
C ILE A 374 -21.32 1.17 9.83
N GLY A 375 -20.22 1.19 9.08
CA GLY A 375 -19.74 2.36 8.35
C GLY A 375 -18.24 2.32 8.07
N TYR A 376 -17.70 3.43 7.59
CA TYR A 376 -16.27 3.64 7.35
C TYR A 376 -15.76 4.78 8.22
N ILE A 377 -14.63 4.57 8.90
CA ILE A 377 -13.96 5.57 9.74
C ILE A 377 -12.81 6.16 8.94
N SER A 378 -13.05 7.28 8.26
CA SER A 378 -11.96 8.06 7.65
C SER A 378 -11.06 8.74 8.70
N PRO A 379 -11.59 9.42 9.74
CA PRO A 379 -10.76 10.28 10.57
C PRO A 379 -10.19 9.51 11.77
N ALA A 380 -9.18 8.67 11.54
CA ALA A 380 -8.47 7.92 12.58
C ALA A 380 -6.95 8.07 12.43
N GLY A 381 -6.32 8.76 13.38
CA GLY A 381 -4.89 9.07 13.38
C GLY A 381 -4.43 9.72 14.69
N ILE A 382 -3.70 10.85 14.61
CA ILE A 382 -3.13 11.55 15.78
C ILE A 382 -3.52 13.04 15.73
N PRO A 383 -4.55 13.46 16.50
CA PRO A 383 -5.10 14.82 16.40
C PRO A 383 -4.11 15.96 16.62
N SER A 384 -3.12 15.79 17.50
CA SER A 384 -2.19 16.87 17.88
C SER A 384 -1.23 17.30 16.77
N ILE A 385 -1.07 16.48 15.74
CA ILE A 385 -0.19 16.69 14.59
C ILE A 385 -0.92 16.49 13.27
N ALA A 386 -2.25 16.67 13.30
CA ALA A 386 -3.13 16.55 12.16
C ALA A 386 -3.77 17.90 11.81
N ASN A 387 -4.08 18.09 10.53
CA ASN A 387 -4.89 19.21 10.07
C ASN A 387 -6.35 19.07 10.56
N GLN A 388 -6.90 17.85 10.49
CA GLN A 388 -8.23 17.50 10.98
C GLN A 388 -8.12 16.92 12.39
N THR A 389 -8.52 17.72 13.38
CA THR A 389 -8.36 17.38 14.80
C THR A 389 -9.54 16.58 15.37
N GLU A 390 -10.71 16.61 14.72
CA GLU A 390 -11.86 15.78 15.10
C GLU A 390 -11.67 14.38 14.53
N GLN A 391 -11.48 13.38 15.39
CA GLN A 391 -11.13 12.02 15.02
C GLN A 391 -11.86 10.98 15.87
N TYR A 392 -12.10 9.80 15.30
CA TYR A 392 -12.60 8.61 15.99
C TYR A 392 -11.41 7.69 16.29
N LEU A 393 -11.12 7.49 17.57
CA LEU A 393 -9.93 6.78 18.05
C LEU A 393 -10.29 5.52 18.85
N ASP A 394 -11.48 4.97 18.60
CA ASP A 394 -11.99 3.76 19.25
C ASP A 394 -11.77 2.48 18.43
N VAL A 395 -11.24 2.58 17.21
CA VAL A 395 -10.93 1.46 16.31
C VAL A 395 -9.47 1.54 15.86
N ILE A 396 -8.78 0.40 15.92
CA ILE A 396 -7.40 0.19 15.48
C ILE A 396 -7.35 -0.90 14.42
N THR A 397 -6.29 -0.92 13.62
CA THR A 397 -6.17 -1.85 12.50
C THR A 397 -4.75 -2.34 12.29
N PRO A 398 -4.51 -3.64 11.99
CA PRO A 398 -3.18 -4.18 11.78
C PRO A 398 -2.36 -3.41 10.74
N TYR A 399 -3.02 -2.91 9.68
CA TYR A 399 -2.34 -2.14 8.64
C TYR A 399 -1.84 -0.78 9.12
N GLY A 400 -2.35 -0.26 10.25
CA GLY A 400 -1.77 0.91 10.91
C GLY A 400 -0.27 0.77 11.23
N ALA A 401 0.25 -0.46 11.26
CA ALA A 401 1.67 -0.73 11.46
C ALA A 401 2.52 -0.75 10.18
N TRP A 402 1.92 -0.68 8.98
CA TRP A 402 2.70 -0.83 7.74
C TRP A 402 3.83 0.20 7.58
N PRO A 403 3.68 1.50 7.92
CA PRO A 403 4.78 2.44 7.75
C PRO A 403 5.89 2.15 8.76
N THR A 404 5.53 1.73 9.97
CA THR A 404 6.51 1.30 10.98
C THR A 404 7.26 0.06 10.50
N ILE A 405 6.58 -0.94 9.94
CA ILE A 405 7.19 -2.14 9.35
C ILE A 405 8.20 -1.78 8.25
N PHE A 406 7.89 -0.73 7.46
CA PHE A 406 8.77 -0.27 6.40
C PHE A 406 10.11 0.27 6.94
N TYR A 407 10.08 1.04 8.04
CA TYR A 407 11.28 1.62 8.64
C TYR A 407 11.99 0.71 9.65
N ASP A 408 11.23 -0.03 10.46
CA ASP A 408 11.70 -1.03 11.42
C ASP A 408 10.73 -2.22 11.46
N ARG A 409 11.12 -3.30 10.76
CA ARG A 409 10.32 -4.52 10.67
C ARG A 409 10.00 -5.11 12.04
N ALA A 410 10.96 -5.13 12.96
CA ALA A 410 10.79 -5.80 14.24
C ALA A 410 9.74 -5.08 15.09
N VAL A 411 9.86 -3.76 15.23
CA VAL A 411 8.91 -2.94 16.01
C VAL A 411 7.54 -2.92 15.34
N GLY A 412 7.47 -2.72 14.03
CA GLY A 412 6.22 -2.71 13.29
C GLY A 412 5.47 -4.04 13.40
N LEU A 413 6.16 -5.18 13.32
CA LEU A 413 5.55 -6.50 13.48
C LEU A 413 5.13 -6.79 14.93
N ALA A 414 5.80 -6.21 15.93
CA ALA A 414 5.36 -6.30 17.31
C ALA A 414 3.98 -5.62 17.49
N TRP A 415 3.79 -4.42 16.90
CA TRP A 415 2.49 -3.74 16.86
C TRP A 415 1.44 -4.51 16.07
N TRP A 416 1.78 -4.99 14.87
CA TRP A 416 0.88 -5.82 14.07
C TRP A 416 0.44 -7.06 14.86
N ARG A 417 1.39 -7.76 15.50
CA ARG A 417 1.13 -8.91 16.36
C ARG A 417 0.19 -8.53 17.49
N ASN A 418 0.44 -7.44 18.22
CA ASN A 418 -0.37 -7.04 19.36
C ASN A 418 -1.85 -6.83 18.98
N MET A 419 -2.10 -6.25 17.81
CA MET A 419 -3.45 -6.07 17.28
C MET A 419 -4.08 -7.41 16.86
N VAL A 420 -3.34 -8.28 16.16
CA VAL A 420 -3.90 -9.55 15.71
C VAL A 420 -4.09 -10.59 16.81
N LEU A 421 -3.51 -10.39 18.00
CA LEU A 421 -3.83 -11.21 19.18
C LEU A 421 -5.26 -11.00 19.69
N GLY A 422 -5.88 -9.85 19.38
CA GLY A 422 -7.27 -9.58 19.73
C GLY A 422 -8.21 -10.64 19.15
N LYS A 423 -9.34 -10.90 19.83
CA LYS A 423 -10.33 -11.91 19.40
C LYS A 423 -10.82 -11.64 17.98
N LYS A 424 -11.00 -12.69 17.18
CA LYS A 424 -11.37 -12.62 15.75
C LYS A 424 -10.40 -11.84 14.84
N MET A 425 -9.23 -11.44 15.31
CA MET A 425 -8.28 -10.66 14.49
C MET A 425 -7.36 -11.49 13.58
N GLN A 426 -7.53 -12.82 13.57
CA GLN A 426 -7.04 -13.69 12.52
C GLN A 426 -8.17 -14.57 12.00
N ASN A 427 -8.16 -14.83 10.70
CA ASN A 427 -9.17 -15.59 9.96
C ASN A 427 -8.47 -16.46 8.89
N PRO A 428 -9.20 -17.35 8.18
CA PRO A 428 -8.63 -18.21 7.14
C PRO A 428 -7.90 -17.48 5.98
N TYR A 429 -8.08 -16.17 5.88
CA TYR A 429 -7.49 -15.26 4.88
C TYR A 429 -6.43 -14.31 5.48
N GLY A 430 -5.96 -14.54 6.70
CA GLY A 430 -4.93 -13.72 7.37
C GLY A 430 -5.48 -12.83 8.48
N SER A 431 -4.97 -11.62 8.60
CA SER A 431 -5.49 -10.59 9.49
C SER A 431 -6.90 -10.16 9.12
N THR A 432 -7.67 -9.78 10.13
CA THR A 432 -9.00 -9.17 10.00
C THR A 432 -8.86 -7.65 9.92
N GLU A 433 -9.80 -6.99 9.24
CA GLU A 433 -9.80 -5.55 8.94
C GLU A 433 -9.46 -4.64 10.13
N SER A 434 -10.21 -4.72 11.22
CA SER A 434 -10.03 -3.84 12.38
C SER A 434 -10.69 -4.38 13.65
N THR A 435 -10.29 -3.85 14.80
CA THR A 435 -10.91 -4.12 16.11
C THR A 435 -11.07 -2.85 16.90
N ARG A 436 -12.10 -2.80 17.75
CA ARG A 436 -12.20 -1.74 18.76
C ARG A 436 -11.05 -1.83 19.76
N VAL A 437 -10.60 -0.68 20.24
CA VAL A 437 -9.57 -0.56 21.29
C VAL A 437 -9.97 -1.28 22.58
N ASP A 438 -11.27 -1.32 22.89
CA ASP A 438 -11.85 -2.02 24.04
C ASP A 438 -12.06 -3.53 23.82
N GLY A 439 -11.85 -4.03 22.59
CA GLY A 439 -12.04 -5.43 22.23
C GLY A 439 -13.50 -5.90 22.17
N GLU A 440 -14.48 -4.99 22.25
CA GLU A 440 -15.91 -5.36 22.27
C GLU A 440 -16.46 -5.74 20.89
N LEU A 441 -15.87 -5.22 19.80
CA LEU A 441 -16.27 -5.53 18.42
C LEU A 441 -15.07 -5.59 17.46
N VAL A 442 -15.31 -6.23 16.32
CA VAL A 442 -14.38 -6.31 15.18
C VAL A 442 -15.11 -5.97 13.89
N SER A 443 -14.37 -5.51 12.89
CA SER A 443 -14.85 -5.49 11.50
C SER A 443 -14.57 -6.84 10.89
N ALA A 444 -15.58 -7.72 10.80
CA ALA A 444 -15.49 -9.04 10.19
C ALA A 444 -15.41 -8.91 8.65
N LEU A 445 -14.31 -8.35 8.17
CA LEU A 445 -14.05 -7.98 6.79
C LEU A 445 -12.58 -8.23 6.47
N VAL A 446 -12.28 -8.43 5.19
CA VAL A 446 -10.92 -8.40 4.65
C VAL A 446 -10.88 -7.56 3.38
N THR A 447 -10.02 -6.54 3.33
CA THR A 447 -9.85 -5.65 2.16
C THR A 447 -8.40 -5.63 1.69
N TRP A 448 -8.15 -5.14 0.47
CA TRP A 448 -6.77 -4.90 0.01
C TRP A 448 -6.05 -3.87 0.89
N ASP A 449 -6.71 -2.76 1.24
CA ASP A 449 -6.08 -1.67 2.00
C ASP A 449 -5.63 -2.15 3.39
N SER A 450 -6.48 -2.87 4.12
CA SER A 450 -6.16 -3.31 5.49
C SER A 450 -5.22 -4.50 5.58
N LYS A 451 -4.85 -5.11 4.45
CA LYS A 451 -4.06 -6.34 4.42
C LYS A 451 -2.84 -6.23 3.53
N VAL A 452 -3.07 -6.02 2.24
CA VAL A 452 -2.02 -6.10 1.23
C VAL A 452 -1.12 -4.89 1.26
N LEU A 453 -1.56 -3.75 1.81
CA LEU A 453 -0.66 -2.63 2.10
C LEU A 453 0.46 -3.03 3.08
N THR A 454 0.13 -3.80 4.12
CA THR A 454 1.13 -4.40 5.04
C THR A 454 2.05 -5.37 4.29
N VAL A 455 1.50 -6.20 3.42
CA VAL A 455 2.29 -7.16 2.62
C VAL A 455 3.28 -6.43 1.72
N VAL A 456 2.83 -5.39 1.00
CA VAL A 456 3.70 -4.60 0.11
C VAL A 456 4.78 -3.87 0.92
N SER A 457 4.46 -3.37 2.11
CA SER A 457 5.47 -2.81 3.03
C SER A 457 6.53 -3.84 3.43
N ILE A 458 6.12 -5.07 3.80
CA ILE A 458 7.05 -6.17 4.10
C ILE A 458 7.97 -6.46 2.90
N LEU A 459 7.44 -6.40 1.68
CA LEU A 459 8.20 -6.58 0.45
C LEU A 459 9.12 -5.38 0.11
N GLY A 460 9.01 -4.27 0.85
CA GLY A 460 9.81 -3.05 0.68
C GLY A 460 9.26 -2.06 -0.34
N GLY A 461 7.97 -2.15 -0.69
CA GLY A 461 7.37 -1.35 -1.76
C GLY A 461 7.96 -1.68 -3.14
N VAL A 462 7.58 -0.93 -4.18
CA VAL A 462 8.14 -1.01 -5.53
C VAL A 462 9.06 0.15 -5.91
N ALA A 463 9.27 1.12 -5.00
CA ALA A 463 10.13 2.28 -5.22
C ALA A 463 11.52 1.95 -5.79
N GLY A 464 12.12 0.83 -5.37
CA GLY A 464 13.40 0.37 -5.91
C GLY A 464 13.35 -0.02 -7.39
N VAL A 465 12.28 -0.70 -7.82
CA VAL A 465 12.06 -1.09 -9.22
C VAL A 465 11.65 0.13 -10.06
N VAL A 466 10.82 1.01 -9.49
CA VAL A 466 10.43 2.28 -10.13
C VAL A 466 11.65 3.17 -10.34
N ARG A 467 12.56 3.28 -9.35
CA ARG A 467 13.84 3.98 -9.48
C ARG A 467 14.64 3.52 -10.70
N GLU A 468 14.80 2.22 -10.89
CA GLU A 468 15.54 1.67 -12.05
C GLU A 468 14.97 2.20 -13.36
N LYS A 469 13.64 2.21 -13.48
CA LYS A 469 12.96 2.68 -14.67
C LYS A 469 13.03 4.20 -14.82
N MET A 470 12.87 4.97 -13.73
CA MET A 470 13.04 6.43 -13.74
C MET A 470 14.45 6.85 -14.18
N GLN A 471 15.47 6.07 -13.77
CA GLN A 471 16.85 6.28 -14.22
C GLN A 471 17.01 5.98 -15.72
N ALA A 472 16.40 4.90 -16.20
CA ALA A 472 16.40 4.55 -17.63
C ALA A 472 15.67 5.58 -18.49
N ASP A 473 14.57 6.14 -17.98
CA ASP A 473 13.76 7.16 -18.65
C ASP A 473 14.30 8.59 -18.44
N GLY A 474 15.33 8.78 -17.61
CA GLY A 474 16.03 10.06 -17.42
C GLY A 474 15.31 11.08 -16.55
N ILE A 475 14.35 10.65 -15.72
CA ILE A 475 13.48 11.50 -14.88
C ILE A 475 13.79 11.41 -13.38
N TYR A 476 14.67 10.49 -12.99
CA TYR A 476 15.01 10.25 -11.57
C TYR A 476 15.60 11.50 -10.88
N GLU A 477 16.56 12.18 -11.51
CA GLU A 477 17.21 13.35 -10.90
C GLU A 477 16.25 14.54 -10.75
N GLU A 478 15.28 14.71 -11.66
CA GLU A 478 14.23 15.74 -11.55
C GLU A 478 13.34 15.46 -10.33
N PHE A 479 12.91 14.20 -10.15
CA PHE A 479 12.18 13.79 -8.94
C PHE A 479 12.96 14.08 -7.66
N ILE A 480 14.22 13.63 -7.57
CA ILE A 480 15.05 13.82 -6.37
C ILE A 480 15.23 15.31 -6.06
N SER A 481 15.52 16.13 -7.08
CA SER A 481 15.69 17.58 -6.91
C SER A 481 14.43 18.25 -6.39
N VAL A 482 13.24 17.84 -6.86
CA VAL A 482 11.97 18.42 -6.39
C VAL A 482 11.71 18.02 -4.94
N VAL A 483 11.80 16.73 -4.60
CA VAL A 483 11.57 16.25 -3.23
C VAL A 483 12.57 16.89 -2.26
N GLU A 484 13.86 16.90 -2.60
CA GLU A 484 14.88 17.52 -1.74
C GLU A 484 14.63 19.01 -1.54
N ARG A 485 14.25 19.74 -2.59
CA ARG A 485 13.91 21.17 -2.52
C ARG A 485 12.72 21.43 -1.61
N GLU A 486 11.58 20.79 -1.85
CA GLU A 486 10.35 21.09 -1.11
C GLU A 486 10.49 20.71 0.37
N TYR A 487 11.06 19.54 0.67
CA TYR A 487 11.22 19.08 2.06
C TYR A 487 12.32 19.82 2.81
N SER A 488 13.47 20.13 2.18
CA SER A 488 14.53 20.87 2.89
C SER A 488 14.14 22.32 3.18
N ASN A 489 13.22 22.89 2.39
CA ASN A 489 12.70 24.24 2.62
C ASN A 489 11.78 24.31 3.85
N GLU A 490 10.90 23.33 4.03
CA GLU A 490 9.95 23.30 5.15
C GLU A 490 10.56 22.71 6.43
N PHE A 491 11.54 21.80 6.32
CA PHE A 491 12.13 21.08 7.44
C PHE A 491 13.65 21.33 7.56
N PRO A 492 14.08 22.57 7.87
CA PRO A 492 15.51 22.90 7.96
C PRO A 492 16.21 22.24 9.15
N ASP A 493 15.48 22.02 10.25
CA ASP A 493 15.94 21.41 11.50
C ASP A 493 14.90 20.37 11.96
N LEU A 494 15.35 19.28 12.58
CA LEU A 494 14.49 18.22 13.12
C LEU A 494 14.80 17.98 14.61
N GLU A 495 13.76 17.92 15.42
CA GLU A 495 13.80 17.54 16.84
C GLU A 495 13.37 16.08 17.03
N GLY A 496 13.77 15.48 18.15
CA GLY A 496 13.33 14.14 18.55
C GLY A 496 13.92 12.97 17.77
N GLU A 497 14.98 13.16 16.99
CA GLU A 497 15.64 12.08 16.24
C GLU A 497 16.30 11.01 17.16
N ASP A 498 16.55 11.34 18.41
CA ASP A 498 17.09 10.44 19.44
C ASP A 498 16.01 9.67 20.21
N VAL A 499 14.73 9.99 20.02
CA VAL A 499 13.62 9.21 20.59
C VAL A 499 13.59 7.83 19.92
N GLU A 500 13.57 6.77 20.72
CA GLU A 500 13.45 5.40 20.21
C GLU A 500 11.99 5.10 19.80
N LEU A 501 11.81 4.18 18.85
CA LEU A 501 10.49 3.63 18.55
C LEU A 501 9.95 2.89 19.78
N CYS A 502 8.66 3.07 20.08
CA CYS A 502 8.05 2.43 21.24
C CYS A 502 7.45 1.05 20.89
N LEU A 503 7.48 0.11 21.83
CA LEU A 503 6.83 -1.20 21.73
C LEU A 503 5.43 -1.16 22.36
N PRO A 504 4.50 -2.05 21.95
CA PRO A 504 3.18 -2.16 22.57
C PRO A 504 3.27 -2.33 24.10
N SER A 505 2.53 -1.51 24.85
CA SER A 505 2.50 -1.56 26.33
C SER A 505 1.22 -2.17 26.90
N VAL A 506 0.17 -2.25 26.08
CA VAL A 506 -1.16 -2.77 26.43
C VAL A 506 -1.66 -3.69 25.31
N SER A 507 -2.52 -4.64 25.64
CA SER A 507 -3.11 -5.60 24.69
C SER A 507 -4.60 -5.31 24.48
N VAL A 508 -5.14 -5.73 23.33
CA VAL A 508 -6.58 -5.67 23.07
C VAL A 508 -7.30 -6.50 24.16
N PRO A 509 -8.26 -5.92 24.91
CA PRO A 509 -8.96 -6.65 25.97
C PRO A 509 -9.76 -7.82 25.42
N ASP A 510 -9.87 -8.89 26.21
CA ASP A 510 -10.85 -9.95 25.95
C ASP A 510 -12.18 -9.54 26.60
N ALA A 511 -13.08 -8.98 25.78
CA ALA A 511 -14.40 -8.53 26.20
C ALA A 511 -15.50 -9.60 26.04
N GLY A 512 -15.11 -10.87 25.83
CA GLY A 512 -16.06 -11.98 25.67
C GLY A 512 -16.38 -12.33 24.20
N LEU A 513 -15.63 -11.79 23.24
CA LEU A 513 -15.66 -12.25 21.85
C LEU A 513 -14.98 -13.63 21.74
N GLU A 514 -15.53 -14.51 20.91
CA GLU A 514 -14.91 -15.79 20.55
C GLU A 514 -14.19 -15.67 19.21
N ASP A 515 -13.05 -16.37 19.05
CA ASP A 515 -12.37 -16.42 17.75
C ASP A 515 -13.28 -17.00 16.67
N PHE A 516 -12.95 -16.77 15.40
CA PHE A 516 -13.66 -17.42 14.30
C PHE A 516 -13.45 -18.94 14.36
N ALA A 517 -14.50 -19.73 14.17
CA ALA A 517 -14.44 -21.19 14.31
C ALA A 517 -13.42 -21.84 13.35
N GLU A 518 -13.22 -21.28 12.15
CA GLU A 518 -12.23 -21.79 11.19
C GLU A 518 -10.80 -21.24 11.42
N CYS A 519 -10.61 -20.43 12.46
CA CYS A 519 -9.33 -19.83 12.84
C CYS A 519 -9.15 -19.71 14.36
N GLU A 520 -9.51 -20.74 15.11
CA GLU A 520 -9.35 -20.78 16.57
C GLU A 520 -7.98 -21.33 17.00
N ALA A 521 -7.66 -21.13 18.28
CA ALA A 521 -6.40 -21.49 18.93
C ALA A 521 -6.32 -22.97 19.35
#